data_AF-A0A353JYY0-F1
#
_entry.id   AF-A0A353JYY0-F1
#
_cell.length_a   1.000
_cell.length_b   1.000
_cell.length_c   1.000
_cell.angle_alpha   90.00
_cell.angle_beta   90.00
_cell.angle_gamma   90.00
#
_symmetry.space_group_name_H-M   'P 1'
#
loop_
_entity.id
_entity.type
_entity.pdbx_description
1 polymer ?
#
loop_
_entity_poly.entity_id
_entity_poly.type
_entity_poly.pdbx_seq_one_letter_code
_entity_poly.pdbx_strand_id
1 'polypeptide(L)'
;GLFIAISISIGGKPTAKGMVIPPGAWDKVNQIGGIGFNLMIPILAGYIAYAISGRAALAPAMISAVVANSKEILGTSAGTGFLGAIFVGYLTGYLVKWMNSWKIPRSLKPIMPIFVIPLLGTAAVSAVLILFLGAPISWLMTALNSALTFLSKDPVTAIPLGLLLGAMVAFDMGGPVNKVAFLFGTASIVGGTPQIMGAVACAIPVPPLAMGLATLIDKKCFNEEERAAGIPALLMGLIGITEGAIPYAACDPKHVMPSIIVGSSVA
;
A
#
# COMPACT_ATOMS: atom_id res chain seq x y z
N GLY A 1 3.09 -10.77 -0.97
CA GLY A 1 2.61 -10.75 -2.37
C GLY A 1 3.07 -11.98 -3.14
N LEU A 2 4.28 -11.96 -3.69
CA LEU A 2 4.79 -12.98 -4.60
C LEU A 2 4.74 -14.42 -4.04
N PHE A 3 5.15 -14.64 -2.79
CA PHE A 3 5.04 -15.97 -2.17
C PHE A 3 3.59 -16.49 -2.08
N ILE A 4 2.62 -15.61 -1.80
CA ILE A 4 1.19 -15.98 -1.83
C ILE A 4 0.78 -16.35 -3.26
N ALA A 5 1.15 -15.53 -4.25
CA ALA A 5 0.81 -15.79 -5.65
C ALA A 5 1.39 -17.13 -6.14
N ILE A 6 2.70 -17.35 -5.98
CA ILE A 6 3.39 -18.57 -6.42
C ILE A 6 2.83 -19.81 -5.71
N SER A 7 2.61 -19.72 -4.39
CA SER A 7 2.06 -20.86 -3.63
C SER A 7 0.65 -21.25 -4.08
N ILE A 8 -0.19 -20.26 -4.43
CA ILE A 8 -1.51 -20.51 -5.03
C ILE A 8 -1.34 -21.09 -6.44
N SER A 9 -0.54 -20.47 -7.31
CA SER A 9 -0.39 -20.88 -8.72
C SER A 9 0.17 -22.29 -8.89
N ILE A 10 1.15 -22.69 -8.08
CA ILE A 10 1.83 -23.99 -8.22
C ILE A 10 1.24 -25.04 -7.27
N GLY A 11 0.95 -24.63 -6.03
CA GLY A 11 0.50 -25.52 -4.97
C GLY A 11 -1.01 -25.60 -4.80
N GLY A 12 -1.77 -24.67 -5.38
CA GLY A 12 -3.22 -24.61 -5.25
C GLY A 12 -3.93 -25.73 -6.01
N LYS A 13 -4.94 -26.31 -5.38
CA LYS A 13 -5.89 -27.23 -6.01
C LYS A 13 -7.26 -26.54 -6.15
N PRO A 14 -7.89 -26.60 -7.33
CA PRO A 14 -9.22 -26.02 -7.50
C PRO A 14 -10.25 -26.79 -6.67
N THR A 15 -11.09 -26.06 -5.95
CA THR A 15 -12.21 -26.59 -5.17
C THR A 15 -13.48 -25.75 -5.40
N ALA A 16 -14.63 -26.22 -4.93
CA ALA A 16 -15.88 -25.45 -4.97
C ALA A 16 -15.82 -24.10 -4.21
N LYS A 17 -14.81 -23.89 -3.34
CA LYS A 17 -14.58 -22.63 -2.61
C LYS A 17 -13.46 -21.77 -3.22
N GLY A 18 -12.95 -22.16 -4.40
CA GLY A 18 -11.80 -21.52 -5.05
C GLY A 18 -10.51 -22.35 -4.94
N MET A 19 -9.38 -21.70 -5.20
CA MET A 19 -8.06 -22.32 -5.11
C MET A 19 -7.66 -22.52 -3.64
N VAL A 20 -7.46 -23.77 -3.22
CA VAL A 20 -7.04 -24.13 -1.86
C VAL A 20 -5.69 -24.81 -1.92
N ILE A 21 -4.76 -24.38 -1.06
CA ILE A 21 -3.42 -24.98 -0.97
C ILE A 21 -3.51 -26.11 0.07
N PRO A 22 -3.22 -27.37 -0.30
CA PRO A 22 -3.18 -28.48 0.64
C PRO A 22 -1.99 -28.33 1.60
N PRO A 23 -2.06 -28.92 2.81
CA PRO A 23 -0.94 -28.91 3.76
C PRO A 23 0.35 -29.43 3.11
N GLY A 24 1.45 -28.69 3.24
CA GLY A 24 2.72 -29.05 2.62
C GLY A 24 3.68 -27.88 2.43
N ALA A 25 4.65 -28.03 1.53
CA ALA A 25 5.65 -27.00 1.26
C ALA A 25 5.03 -25.69 0.77
N TRP A 26 4.06 -25.76 -0.14
CA TRP A 26 3.40 -24.57 -0.69
C TRP A 26 2.52 -23.84 0.32
N ASP A 27 1.89 -24.56 1.25
CA ASP A 27 1.15 -23.94 2.36
C ASP A 27 2.11 -23.12 3.25
N LYS A 28 3.30 -23.66 3.56
CA LYS A 28 4.34 -22.89 4.27
C LYS A 28 4.79 -21.64 3.50
N VAL A 29 4.97 -21.75 2.18
CA VAL A 29 5.29 -20.59 1.33
C VAL A 29 4.17 -19.55 1.37
N ASN A 30 2.91 -19.96 1.37
CA ASN A 30 1.77 -19.06 1.53
C ASN A 30 1.82 -18.33 2.89
N GLN A 31 2.07 -19.06 3.97
CA GLN A 31 2.19 -18.52 5.32
C GLN A 31 3.33 -17.50 5.46
N ILE A 32 4.49 -17.72 4.82
CA ILE A 32 5.56 -16.71 4.75
C ILE A 32 5.04 -15.40 4.14
N GLY A 33 4.27 -15.52 3.05
CA GLY A 33 3.59 -14.38 2.45
C GLY A 33 2.60 -13.69 3.39
N GLY A 34 1.82 -14.47 4.15
CA GLY A 34 0.88 -13.97 5.15
C GLY A 34 1.55 -13.19 6.30
N ILE A 35 2.69 -13.70 6.81
CA ILE A 35 3.52 -12.99 7.79
C ILE A 35 3.95 -11.63 7.24
N GLY A 36 4.36 -11.57 5.97
CA GLY A 36 4.72 -10.31 5.32
C GLY A 36 3.59 -9.27 5.32
N PHE A 37 2.34 -9.69 5.08
CA PHE A 37 1.18 -8.80 5.15
C PHE A 37 0.89 -8.34 6.59
N ASN A 38 1.07 -9.19 7.60
CA ASN A 38 0.91 -8.81 9.00
C ASN A 38 1.91 -7.72 9.44
N LEU A 39 3.08 -7.68 8.82
CA LEU A 39 4.10 -6.66 9.09
C LEU A 39 3.81 -5.31 8.43
N MET A 40 2.82 -5.21 7.54
CA MET A 40 2.55 -3.97 6.80
C MET A 40 2.18 -2.81 7.71
N ILE A 41 1.30 -3.04 8.68
CA ILE A 41 0.85 -2.05 9.66
C ILE A 41 2.00 -1.48 10.52
N PRO A 42 2.80 -2.30 11.23
CA PRO A 42 3.91 -1.76 12.02
C PRO A 42 4.99 -1.11 11.16
N ILE A 43 5.34 -1.70 10.00
CA ILE A 43 6.35 -1.12 9.11
C ILE A 43 5.92 0.26 8.61
N LEU A 44 4.66 0.40 8.17
CA LEU A 44 4.12 1.68 7.73
C LEU A 44 4.22 2.75 8.82
N ALA A 45 3.70 2.47 10.02
CA ALA A 45 3.75 3.41 11.13
C ALA A 45 5.20 3.77 11.50
N GLY A 46 6.06 2.74 11.58
CA GLY A 46 7.48 2.88 11.88
C GLY A 46 8.20 3.82 10.92
N TYR A 47 8.03 3.62 9.62
CA TYR A 47 8.74 4.43 8.61
C TYR A 47 8.16 5.84 8.44
N ILE A 48 6.86 6.05 8.71
CA ILE A 48 6.30 7.41 8.83
C ILE A 48 6.97 8.15 10.01
N ALA A 49 7.05 7.50 11.17
CA ALA A 49 7.68 8.12 12.36
C ALA A 49 9.19 8.35 12.16
N TYR A 50 9.86 7.41 11.50
CA TYR A 50 11.27 7.51 11.11
C TYR A 50 11.54 8.71 10.20
N ALA A 51 10.68 8.94 9.21
CA ALA A 51 10.82 10.08 8.31
C ALA A 51 10.77 11.43 9.05
N ILE A 52 10.10 11.48 10.21
CA ILE A 52 9.96 12.71 11.01
C ILE A 52 11.10 12.89 12.03
N SER A 53 11.54 11.81 12.68
CA SER A 53 12.40 11.90 13.88
C SER A 53 13.53 10.85 13.95
N GLY A 54 13.74 10.11 12.87
CA GLY A 54 14.84 9.17 12.71
C GLY A 54 14.66 7.85 13.49
N ARG A 55 15.77 7.14 13.68
CA ARG A 55 15.80 5.73 14.14
C ARG A 55 15.10 5.49 15.48
N ALA A 56 15.19 6.45 16.41
CA ALA A 56 14.64 6.29 17.75
C ALA A 56 13.11 6.11 17.77
N ALA A 57 12.41 6.58 16.73
CA ALA A 57 10.96 6.50 16.64
C ALA A 57 10.42 5.18 16.08
N LEU A 58 11.29 4.34 15.50
CA LEU A 58 10.88 3.08 14.87
C LEU A 58 10.18 2.16 15.87
N ALA A 59 10.85 1.85 16.99
CA ALA A 59 10.31 0.90 17.97
C ALA A 59 9.00 1.40 18.60
N PRO A 60 8.90 2.65 19.12
CA PRO A 60 7.63 3.18 19.61
C PRO A 60 6.49 3.10 18.60
N ALA A 61 6.73 3.48 17.34
CA ALA A 61 5.67 3.51 16.34
C ALA A 61 5.23 2.10 15.92
N MET A 62 6.18 1.19 15.71
CA MET A 62 5.88 -0.20 15.35
C MET A 62 5.09 -0.90 16.47
N ILE A 63 5.53 -0.77 17.72
CA ILE A 63 4.85 -1.40 18.86
C ILE A 63 3.48 -0.77 19.08
N SER A 64 3.38 0.56 19.10
CA SER A 64 2.09 1.21 19.29
C SER A 64 1.12 0.97 18.14
N ALA A 65 1.59 0.73 16.91
CA ALA A 65 0.73 0.36 15.79
C ALA A 65 0.18 -1.07 15.90
N VAL A 66 0.97 -2.00 16.46
CA VAL A 66 0.50 -3.34 16.83
C VAL A 66 -0.53 -3.25 17.94
N VAL A 67 -0.27 -2.44 18.98
CA VAL A 67 -1.25 -2.16 20.04
C VAL A 67 -2.54 -1.58 19.47
N ALA A 68 -2.44 -0.59 18.57
CA ALA A 68 -3.56 0.03 17.90
C ALA A 68 -4.36 -0.94 17.00
N ASN A 69 -3.81 -2.11 16.68
CA ASN A 69 -4.50 -3.12 15.87
C ASN A 69 -4.85 -4.37 16.66
N SER A 70 -4.45 -4.44 17.94
CA SER A 70 -4.88 -5.50 18.84
C SER A 70 -6.27 -5.20 19.37
N LYS A 71 -7.25 -5.99 18.91
CA LYS A 71 -8.66 -5.89 19.32
C LYS A 71 -8.84 -6.03 20.83
N GLU A 72 -8.08 -6.94 21.43
CA GLU A 72 -8.10 -7.21 22.86
C GLU A 72 -7.58 -6.01 23.67
N ILE A 73 -6.43 -5.45 23.26
CA ILE A 73 -5.82 -4.32 23.98
C ILE A 73 -6.65 -3.05 23.80
N LEU A 74 -7.23 -2.83 22.62
CA LEU A 74 -8.07 -1.66 22.37
C LEU A 74 -9.52 -1.79 22.85
N GLY A 75 -10.00 -3.00 23.13
CA GLY A 75 -11.42 -3.24 23.39
C GLY A 75 -12.33 -2.90 22.21
N THR A 76 -11.86 -3.07 20.96
CA THR A 76 -12.63 -2.76 19.74
C THR A 76 -12.85 -3.99 18.85
N SER A 77 -13.88 -3.98 18.02
CA SER A 77 -14.25 -5.10 17.15
C SER A 77 -13.30 -5.31 15.97
N ALA A 78 -12.64 -4.25 15.49
CA ALA A 78 -11.87 -4.26 14.25
C ALA A 78 -10.41 -3.78 14.40
N GLY A 79 -10.02 -3.17 15.53
CA GLY A 79 -8.77 -2.42 15.62
C GLY A 79 -8.82 -1.13 14.80
N THR A 80 -7.69 -0.44 14.65
CA THR A 80 -7.60 0.85 13.95
C THR A 80 -7.10 0.76 12.51
N GLY A 81 -6.71 -0.43 12.04
CA GLY A 81 -6.26 -0.71 10.68
C GLY A 81 -5.13 0.19 10.19
N PHE A 82 -5.09 0.38 8.87
CA PHE A 82 -4.15 1.24 8.16
C PHE A 82 -4.23 2.74 8.54
N LEU A 83 -5.42 3.31 8.75
CA LEU A 83 -5.58 4.68 9.24
C LEU A 83 -4.94 4.85 10.62
N GLY A 84 -5.15 3.88 11.51
CA GLY A 84 -4.45 3.83 12.78
C GLY A 84 -2.94 3.81 12.61
N ALA A 85 -2.41 3.02 11.69
CA ALA A 85 -0.97 3.00 11.41
C ALA A 85 -0.43 4.36 10.96
N ILE A 86 -1.14 5.06 10.06
CA ILE A 86 -0.76 6.43 9.66
C ILE A 86 -0.78 7.36 10.86
N PHE A 87 -1.87 7.34 11.61
CA PHE A 87 -2.06 8.23 12.76
C PHE A 87 -0.99 7.99 13.83
N VAL A 88 -0.71 6.73 14.15
CA VAL A 88 0.36 6.32 15.07
C VAL A 88 1.73 6.75 14.57
N GLY A 89 2.00 6.62 13.27
CA GLY A 89 3.25 7.06 12.67
C GLY A 89 3.49 8.55 12.88
N TYR A 90 2.50 9.39 12.58
CA TYR A 90 2.60 10.83 12.80
C TYR A 90 2.66 11.20 14.28
N LEU A 91 1.77 10.66 15.11
CA LEU A 91 1.72 10.93 16.54
C LEU A 91 3.07 10.58 17.20
N THR A 92 3.59 9.39 16.92
CA THR A 92 4.89 8.95 17.42
C THR A 92 6.01 9.82 16.89
N GLY A 93 6.03 10.10 15.58
CA GLY A 93 7.10 10.89 14.97
C GLY A 93 7.21 12.28 15.59
N TYR A 94 6.09 12.96 15.83
CA TYR A 94 6.09 14.28 16.48
C TYR A 94 6.35 14.20 17.98
N LEU A 95 5.86 13.16 18.67
CA LEU A 95 6.19 12.93 20.09
C LEU A 95 7.69 12.75 20.28
N VAL A 96 8.33 11.90 19.47
CA VAL A 96 9.77 11.65 19.55
C VAL A 96 10.56 12.89 19.13
N LYS A 97 10.09 13.64 18.13
CA LYS A 97 10.66 14.95 17.78
C LYS A 97 10.66 15.91 18.97
N TRP A 98 9.56 15.94 19.74
CA TRP A 98 9.49 16.72 20.98
C TRP A 98 10.43 16.19 22.07
N MET A 99 10.49 14.88 22.29
CA MET A 99 11.42 14.27 23.26
C MET A 99 12.89 14.58 22.91
N ASN A 100 13.24 14.59 21.63
CA ASN A 100 14.58 14.93 21.15
C ASN A 100 14.93 16.41 21.40
N SER A 101 13.94 17.28 21.63
CA SER A 101 14.16 18.70 21.95
C SER A 101 14.47 18.96 23.44
N TRP A 102 14.37 17.95 24.29
CA TRP A 102 14.61 18.09 25.72
C TRP A 102 16.07 18.49 26.03
N LYS A 103 16.26 19.38 27.00
CA LYS A 103 17.59 19.80 27.46
C LYS A 103 18.09 18.81 28.50
N ILE A 104 18.99 17.91 28.07
CA ILE A 104 19.50 16.81 28.91
C ILE A 104 21.04 16.87 28.94
N PRO A 105 21.69 16.60 30.09
CA PRO A 105 23.14 16.52 30.18
C PRO A 105 23.76 15.59 29.13
N ARG A 106 24.96 15.93 28.65
CA ARG A 106 25.66 15.15 27.59
C ARG A 106 25.84 13.68 27.96
N SER A 107 26.03 13.39 29.24
CA SER A 107 26.15 12.02 29.79
C SER A 107 24.89 11.17 29.63
N LEU A 108 23.71 11.80 29.59
CA LEU A 108 22.41 11.10 29.49
C LEU A 108 21.87 11.04 28.06
N LYS A 109 22.44 11.79 27.10
CA LYS A 109 21.97 11.74 25.70
C LYS A 109 21.92 10.32 25.10
N PRO A 110 22.88 9.41 25.36
CA PRO A 110 22.82 8.05 24.83
C PRO A 110 21.64 7.22 25.34
N ILE A 111 21.15 7.47 26.57
CA ILE A 111 20.04 6.70 27.15
C ILE A 111 18.69 7.03 26.49
N MET A 112 18.60 8.17 25.81
CA MET A 112 17.37 8.64 25.19
C MET A 112 16.86 7.67 24.12
N PRO A 113 17.60 7.40 23.02
CA PRO A 113 17.13 6.47 21.99
C PRO A 113 17.14 5.01 22.43
N ILE A 114 17.91 4.66 23.46
CA ILE A 114 18.07 3.27 23.92
C ILE A 114 16.94 2.84 24.86
N PHE A 115 16.52 3.73 25.77
CA PHE A 115 15.61 3.39 26.85
C PHE A 115 14.44 4.37 26.97
N VAL A 116 14.72 5.66 27.09
CA VAL A 116 13.69 6.66 27.43
C VAL A 116 12.64 6.79 26.32
N ILE A 117 13.07 6.93 25.06
CA ILE A 117 12.18 7.04 23.90
C ILE A 117 11.43 5.73 23.65
N PRO A 118 12.08 4.56 23.59
CA PRO A 118 11.38 3.28 23.49
C PRO A 118 10.34 3.07 24.60
N LEU A 119 10.65 3.40 25.85
CA LEU A 119 9.74 3.18 26.97
C LEU A 119 8.62 4.21 27.02
N LEU A 120 8.95 5.49 27.16
CA LEU A 120 7.97 6.56 27.35
C LEU A 120 7.20 6.84 26.06
N GLY A 121 7.86 6.77 24.90
CA GLY A 121 7.21 6.96 23.60
C GLY A 121 6.14 5.90 23.36
N THR A 122 6.48 4.62 23.55
CA THR A 122 5.52 3.52 23.41
C THR A 122 4.40 3.64 24.43
N ALA A 123 4.72 3.90 25.70
CA ALA A 123 3.71 4.00 26.75
C ALA A 123 2.74 5.15 26.50
N ALA A 124 3.23 6.34 26.16
CA ALA A 124 2.41 7.51 25.91
C ALA A 124 1.51 7.33 24.68
N VAL A 125 2.06 6.88 23.55
CA VAL A 125 1.27 6.70 22.32
C VAL A 125 0.23 5.59 22.51
N SER A 126 0.62 4.44 23.09
CA SER A 126 -0.30 3.35 23.38
C SER A 126 -1.40 3.76 24.36
N ALA A 127 -1.09 4.53 25.41
CA ALA A 127 -2.09 5.03 26.36
C ALA A 127 -3.10 5.97 25.67
N VAL A 128 -2.63 6.89 24.81
CA VAL A 128 -3.51 7.79 24.07
C VAL A 128 -4.47 7.01 23.16
N LEU A 129 -3.97 5.96 22.50
CA LEU A 129 -4.80 5.09 21.66
C LEU A 129 -5.82 4.31 22.49
N ILE A 130 -5.40 3.67 23.58
CA ILE A 130 -6.30 2.84 24.39
C ILE A 130 -7.39 3.70 25.05
N LEU A 131 -7.03 4.88 25.58
CA LEU A 131 -7.94 5.68 26.40
C LEU A 131 -8.84 6.62 25.58
N PHE A 132 -8.36 7.12 24.43
CA PHE A 132 -9.04 8.23 23.74
C PHE A 132 -9.29 7.96 22.25
N LEU A 133 -8.26 7.51 21.51
CA LEU A 133 -8.30 7.57 20.04
C LEU A 133 -8.64 6.24 19.36
N GLY A 134 -8.48 5.11 20.04
CA GLY A 134 -8.65 3.78 19.47
C GLY A 134 -10.09 3.52 19.03
N ALA A 135 -11.06 3.82 19.90
CA ALA A 135 -12.49 3.67 19.59
C ALA A 135 -12.95 4.53 18.40
N PRO A 136 -12.72 5.87 18.36
CA PRO A 136 -13.17 6.68 17.22
C PRO A 136 -12.47 6.30 15.91
N ILE A 137 -11.18 5.95 15.94
CA ILE A 137 -10.48 5.51 14.73
C ILE A 137 -11.01 4.14 14.27
N SER A 138 -11.30 3.22 15.19
CA SER A 138 -11.88 1.92 14.85
C SER A 138 -13.28 2.04 14.26
N TRP A 139 -14.10 2.96 14.77
CA TRP A 139 -15.40 3.29 14.20
C TRP A 139 -15.26 3.82 12.76
N LEU A 140 -14.36 4.79 12.55
CA LEU A 140 -14.10 5.34 11.23
C LEU A 140 -13.62 4.25 10.25
N MET A 141 -12.75 3.36 10.71
CA MET A 141 -12.30 2.22 9.90
C MET A 141 -13.42 1.26 9.54
N THR A 142 -14.31 0.98 10.48
CA THR A 142 -15.47 0.12 10.22
C THR A 142 -16.39 0.78 9.19
N ALA A 143 -16.68 2.07 9.34
CA ALA A 143 -17.48 2.83 8.38
C ALA A 143 -16.85 2.84 6.99
N LEU A 144 -15.53 3.06 6.90
CA LEU A 144 -14.80 3.01 5.64
C LEU A 144 -14.84 1.62 5.01
N ASN A 145 -14.57 0.56 5.78
CA ASN A 145 -14.65 -0.80 5.27
C ASN A 145 -16.06 -1.16 4.78
N SER A 146 -17.10 -0.70 5.47
CA SER A 146 -18.49 -0.83 5.03
C SER A 146 -18.74 -0.08 3.72
N ALA A 147 -18.24 1.14 3.59
CA ALA A 147 -18.36 1.92 2.36
C ALA A 147 -17.61 1.26 1.19
N LEU A 148 -16.38 0.80 1.41
CA LEU A 148 -15.59 0.07 0.39
C LEU A 148 -16.28 -1.22 -0.03
N THR A 149 -16.84 -1.96 0.94
CA THR A 149 -17.59 -3.19 0.69
C THR A 149 -18.83 -2.90 -0.14
N PHE A 150 -19.56 -1.83 0.18
CA PHE A 150 -20.71 -1.39 -0.59
C PHE A 150 -20.31 -1.05 -2.03
N LEU A 151 -19.28 -0.21 -2.20
CA LEU A 151 -18.79 0.19 -3.51
C LEU A 151 -18.30 -0.99 -4.35
N SER A 152 -17.73 -2.03 -3.73
CA SER A 152 -17.13 -3.16 -4.45
C SER A 152 -18.08 -4.32 -4.74
N LYS A 153 -19.21 -4.43 -4.03
CA LYS A 153 -20.15 -5.55 -4.18
C LYS A 153 -21.22 -5.31 -5.24
N ASP A 154 -21.68 -4.07 -5.39
CA ASP A 154 -22.68 -3.72 -6.39
C ASP A 154 -21.97 -3.33 -7.71
N PRO A 155 -22.23 -4.02 -8.84
CA PRO A 155 -21.68 -3.65 -10.13
C PRO A 155 -21.91 -2.18 -10.50
N VAL A 156 -23.04 -1.58 -10.08
CA VAL A 156 -23.38 -0.18 -10.36
C VAL A 156 -22.38 0.78 -9.74
N THR A 157 -21.83 0.46 -8.56
CA THR A 157 -20.84 1.29 -7.87
C THR A 157 -19.41 0.84 -8.13
N ALA A 158 -19.20 -0.46 -8.40
CA ALA A 158 -17.88 -1.04 -8.62
C ALA A 158 -17.28 -0.58 -9.95
N ILE A 159 -18.10 -0.45 -11.01
CA ILE A 159 -17.64 0.00 -12.33
C ILE A 159 -17.11 1.45 -12.26
N PRO A 160 -17.85 2.46 -11.75
CA PRO A 160 -17.32 3.81 -11.58
C PRO A 160 -16.07 3.87 -10.69
N LEU A 161 -16.02 3.06 -9.63
CA LEU A 161 -14.85 2.99 -8.76
C LEU A 161 -13.62 2.45 -9.51
N GLY A 162 -13.77 1.37 -10.27
CA GLY A 162 -12.70 0.80 -11.10
C GLY A 162 -12.21 1.81 -12.15
N LEU A 163 -13.13 2.45 -12.87
CA LEU A 163 -12.81 3.49 -13.85
C LEU A 163 -12.00 4.63 -13.22
N LEU A 164 -12.43 5.13 -12.06
CA LEU A 164 -11.73 6.20 -11.35
C LEU A 164 -10.33 5.77 -10.92
N LEU A 165 -10.20 4.60 -10.28
CA LEU A 165 -8.91 4.12 -9.78
C LEU A 165 -7.94 3.81 -10.92
N GLY A 166 -8.42 3.20 -12.00
CA GLY A 166 -7.64 2.94 -13.20
C GLY A 166 -7.14 4.23 -13.84
N ALA A 167 -8.01 5.25 -13.97
CA ALA A 167 -7.62 6.57 -14.43
C ALA A 167 -6.54 7.19 -13.54
N MET A 168 -6.70 7.15 -12.21
CA MET A 168 -5.73 7.70 -11.27
C MET A 168 -4.37 7.01 -11.35
N VAL A 169 -4.34 5.70 -11.54
CA VAL A 169 -3.09 4.92 -11.71
C VAL A 169 -2.33 5.37 -12.96
N ALA A 170 -3.02 5.60 -14.07
CA ALA A 170 -2.37 6.01 -15.32
C ALA A 170 -2.06 7.50 -15.41
N PHE A 171 -2.77 8.35 -14.66
CA PHE A 171 -2.75 9.81 -14.82
C PHE A 171 -1.35 10.43 -14.77
N ASP A 172 -0.46 9.93 -13.92
CA ASP A 172 0.90 10.42 -13.79
C ASP A 172 1.95 9.30 -13.80
N MET A 173 1.57 8.11 -14.28
CA MET A 173 2.45 6.97 -14.54
C MET A 173 3.42 6.60 -13.38
N GLY A 174 3.00 6.85 -12.13
CA GLY A 174 3.81 6.59 -10.93
C GLY A 174 3.99 7.81 -10.02
N GLY A 175 3.45 8.97 -10.41
CA GLY A 175 3.43 10.19 -9.60
C GLY A 175 2.45 10.16 -8.42
N PRO A 176 2.19 11.33 -7.79
CA PRO A 176 1.37 11.44 -6.59
C PRO A 176 -0.05 10.87 -6.71
N VAL A 177 -0.73 11.05 -7.84
CA VAL A 177 -2.10 10.56 -8.08
C VAL A 177 -2.12 9.04 -8.11
N ASN A 178 -1.17 8.43 -8.83
CA ASN A 178 -0.98 6.98 -8.82
C ASN A 178 -0.69 6.46 -7.41
N LYS A 179 0.22 7.11 -6.65
CA LYS A 179 0.54 6.66 -5.29
C LYS A 179 -0.66 6.75 -4.34
N VAL A 180 -1.55 7.73 -4.51
CA VAL A 180 -2.81 7.80 -3.75
C VAL A 180 -3.73 6.61 -4.09
N ALA A 181 -3.91 6.30 -5.38
CA ALA A 181 -4.72 5.15 -5.81
C ALA A 181 -4.13 3.81 -5.33
N PHE A 182 -2.80 3.66 -5.43
CA PHE A 182 -2.09 2.48 -4.94
C PHE A 182 -2.20 2.33 -3.42
N LEU A 183 -2.05 3.42 -2.67
CA LEU A 183 -2.21 3.42 -1.22
C LEU A 183 -3.65 3.05 -0.82
N PHE A 184 -4.63 3.57 -1.53
CA PHE A 184 -6.04 3.23 -1.34
C PHE A 184 -6.31 1.74 -1.61
N GLY A 185 -5.81 1.20 -2.72
CA GLY A 185 -5.93 -0.22 -3.04
C GLY A 185 -5.23 -1.09 -1.99
N THR A 186 -3.98 -0.80 -1.64
CA THR A 186 -3.26 -1.60 -0.63
C THR A 186 -3.91 -1.54 0.75
N ALA A 187 -4.48 -0.40 1.14
CA ALA A 187 -5.28 -0.28 2.36
C ALA A 187 -6.56 -1.14 2.31
N SER A 188 -7.18 -1.28 1.14
CA SER A 188 -8.39 -2.10 0.96
C SER A 188 -8.14 -3.59 1.24
N ILE A 189 -6.92 -4.09 1.03
CA ILE A 189 -6.55 -5.47 1.38
C ILE A 189 -6.72 -5.69 2.89
N VAL A 190 -6.19 -4.77 3.71
CA VAL A 190 -6.32 -4.84 5.17
C VAL A 190 -7.76 -4.61 5.60
N GLY A 191 -8.47 -3.75 4.87
CA GLY A 191 -9.90 -3.49 5.06
C GLY A 191 -10.83 -4.66 4.69
N GLY A 192 -10.29 -5.78 4.21
CA GLY A 192 -11.08 -6.97 3.85
C GLY A 192 -11.78 -6.89 2.49
N THR A 193 -11.39 -5.93 1.65
CA THR A 193 -11.92 -5.75 0.28
C THR A 193 -10.77 -5.78 -0.74
N PRO A 194 -10.06 -6.92 -0.88
CA PRO A 194 -8.88 -7.03 -1.75
C PRO A 194 -9.18 -6.85 -3.25
N GLN A 195 -10.45 -6.93 -3.66
CA GLN A 195 -10.90 -6.76 -5.04
C GLN A 195 -10.54 -5.38 -5.60
N ILE A 196 -10.60 -4.33 -4.77
CA ILE A 196 -10.21 -2.97 -5.15
C ILE A 196 -8.72 -2.92 -5.52
N MET A 197 -7.85 -3.54 -4.72
CA MET A 197 -6.44 -3.65 -5.08
C MET A 197 -6.21 -4.50 -6.32
N GLY A 198 -7.06 -5.51 -6.55
CA GLY A 198 -7.05 -6.30 -7.78
C GLY A 198 -7.22 -5.40 -9.01
N ALA A 199 -8.24 -4.54 -9.03
CA ALA A 199 -8.46 -3.58 -10.11
C ALA A 199 -7.27 -2.61 -10.28
N VAL A 200 -6.79 -2.02 -9.18
CA VAL A 200 -5.60 -1.15 -9.20
C VAL A 200 -4.38 -1.90 -9.77
N ALA A 201 -4.17 -3.16 -9.39
CA ALA A 201 -3.06 -3.97 -9.86
C ALA A 201 -3.16 -4.29 -11.37
N CYS A 202 -4.37 -4.46 -11.90
CA CYS A 202 -4.62 -4.64 -13.33
C CYS A 202 -4.36 -3.37 -14.14
N ALA A 203 -4.64 -2.19 -13.57
CA ALA A 203 -4.42 -0.90 -14.22
C ALA A 203 -2.93 -0.50 -14.33
N ILE A 204 -2.09 -0.89 -13.38
CA ILE A 204 -0.64 -0.57 -13.31
C ILE A 204 0.14 -0.97 -14.57
N PRO A 205 0.04 -2.22 -15.08
CA PRO A 205 0.84 -2.62 -16.23
C PRO A 205 0.34 -2.00 -17.55
N VAL A 206 -0.87 -1.42 -17.60
CA VAL A 206 -1.48 -0.99 -18.87
C VAL A 206 -0.67 0.10 -19.58
N PRO A 207 -0.25 1.22 -18.95
CA PRO A 207 0.49 2.25 -19.67
C PRO A 207 1.77 1.73 -20.35
N PRO A 208 2.70 1.05 -19.66
CA PRO A 208 3.95 0.58 -20.28
C PRO A 208 3.72 -0.59 -21.25
N LEU A 209 2.75 -1.48 -21.00
CA LEU A 209 2.41 -2.56 -21.93
C LEU A 209 1.79 -2.01 -23.21
N ALA A 210 0.89 -1.03 -23.12
CA ALA A 210 0.26 -0.41 -24.28
C ALA A 210 1.30 0.27 -25.16
N MET A 211 2.22 1.05 -24.59
CA MET A 211 3.29 1.71 -25.35
C MET A 211 4.26 0.72 -25.96
N GLY A 212 4.70 -0.26 -25.18
CA GLY A 212 5.54 -1.33 -25.67
C GLY A 212 4.91 -2.10 -26.84
N LEU A 213 3.62 -2.47 -26.75
CA LEU A 213 2.91 -3.14 -27.83
C LEU A 213 2.69 -2.24 -29.05
N ALA A 214 2.35 -0.97 -28.84
CA ALA A 214 2.12 -0.02 -29.92
C ALA A 214 3.38 0.14 -30.81
N THR A 215 4.57 0.19 -30.20
CA THR A 215 5.84 0.25 -30.96
C THR A 215 6.11 -1.00 -31.79
N LEU A 216 5.57 -2.17 -31.42
CA LEU A 216 5.73 -3.41 -32.17
C LEU A 216 4.71 -3.53 -33.31
N ILE A 217 3.48 -3.05 -33.09
CA ILE A 217 2.35 -3.14 -34.03
C ILE A 217 2.52 -2.12 -35.15
N ASP A 218 2.75 -0.85 -34.82
CA ASP A 218 2.87 0.22 -35.81
C ASP A 218 4.13 1.05 -35.61
N LYS A 219 5.26 0.43 -35.96
CA LYS A 219 6.59 1.03 -35.86
C LYS A 219 6.67 2.41 -36.51
N LYS A 220 5.93 2.64 -37.61
CA LYS A 220 6.05 3.87 -38.42
C LYS A 220 5.61 5.12 -37.67
N CYS A 221 4.73 4.98 -36.68
CA CYS A 221 4.23 6.06 -35.84
C CYS A 221 5.24 6.51 -34.76
N PHE A 222 6.33 5.76 -34.54
CA PHE A 222 7.31 6.02 -33.49
C PHE A 222 8.68 6.37 -34.07
N ASN A 223 9.42 7.24 -33.37
CA ASN A 223 10.81 7.56 -33.70
C ASN A 223 11.79 6.44 -33.25
N GLU A 224 13.07 6.57 -33.58
CA GLU A 224 14.07 5.53 -33.26
C GLU A 224 14.25 5.30 -31.75
N GLU A 225 14.21 6.36 -30.95
CA GLU A 225 14.35 6.28 -29.49
C GLU A 225 13.14 5.58 -28.85
N GLU A 226 11.93 5.94 -29.28
CA GLU A 226 10.68 5.32 -28.84
C GLU A 226 10.62 3.83 -29.21
N ARG A 227 11.06 3.47 -30.42
CA ARG A 227 11.15 2.06 -30.84
C ARG A 227 12.15 1.28 -29.99
N ALA A 228 13.30 1.87 -29.68
CA ALA A 228 14.31 1.24 -28.84
C ALA A 228 13.81 1.05 -27.39
N ALA A 229 12.99 1.97 -26.89
CA ALA A 229 12.36 1.91 -25.57
C ALA A 229 11.16 0.94 -25.50
N GLY A 230 10.65 0.42 -26.63
CA GLY A 230 9.45 -0.41 -26.70
C GLY A 230 9.53 -1.71 -25.90
N ILE A 231 10.59 -2.50 -26.13
CA ILE A 231 10.83 -3.75 -25.40
C ILE A 231 11.09 -3.49 -23.90
N PRO A 232 11.94 -2.53 -23.51
CA PRO A 232 12.06 -2.11 -22.11
C PRO A 232 10.72 -1.76 -21.46
N ALA A 233 9.86 -1.00 -22.13
CA ALA A 233 8.53 -0.65 -21.62
C ALA A 233 7.65 -1.90 -21.40
N LEU A 234 7.63 -2.85 -22.34
CA LEU A 234 6.93 -4.13 -22.14
C LEU A 234 7.40 -4.85 -20.87
N LEU A 235 8.72 -4.99 -20.70
CA LEU A 235 9.30 -5.67 -19.56
C LEU A 235 8.97 -4.96 -18.24
N MET A 236 9.03 -3.62 -18.22
CA MET A 236 8.61 -2.80 -17.08
C MET A 236 7.14 -3.02 -16.73
N GLY A 237 6.26 -3.10 -17.74
CA GLY A 237 4.85 -3.44 -17.53
C GLY A 237 4.65 -4.82 -16.91
N LEU A 238 5.36 -5.85 -17.37
CA LEU A 238 5.25 -7.21 -16.82
C LEU A 238 5.65 -7.32 -15.35
N ILE A 239 6.49 -6.41 -14.86
CA ILE A 239 6.90 -6.36 -13.44
C ILE A 239 6.21 -5.24 -12.64
N GLY A 240 5.21 -4.58 -13.23
CA GLY A 240 4.36 -3.60 -12.54
C GLY A 240 4.97 -2.20 -12.36
N ILE A 241 5.81 -1.77 -13.30
CA ILE A 241 6.41 -0.41 -13.32
C ILE A 241 5.71 0.43 -14.38
N THR A 242 4.82 1.32 -13.95
CA THR A 242 4.01 2.23 -14.81
C THR A 242 4.85 3.23 -15.59
N GLU A 243 6.02 3.59 -15.07
CA GLU A 243 6.89 4.68 -15.51
C GLU A 243 7.45 4.45 -16.92
N GLY A 244 7.41 3.21 -17.43
CA GLY A 244 7.85 2.88 -18.79
C GLY A 244 7.09 3.63 -19.89
N ALA A 245 5.93 4.21 -19.58
CA ALA A 245 5.15 5.03 -20.50
C ALA A 245 5.56 6.52 -20.55
N ILE A 246 6.36 7.01 -19.59
CA ILE A 246 6.71 8.43 -19.45
C ILE A 246 7.36 9.00 -20.72
N PRO A 247 8.36 8.33 -21.37
CA PRO A 247 8.99 8.87 -22.56
C PRO A 247 7.99 9.14 -23.70
N TYR A 248 7.03 8.23 -23.90
CA TYR A 248 6.00 8.36 -24.92
C TYR A 248 4.99 9.47 -24.59
N ALA A 249 4.56 9.54 -23.32
CA ALA A 249 3.66 10.59 -22.86
C ALA A 249 4.29 11.99 -22.93
N ALA A 250 5.61 12.09 -22.77
CA ALA A 250 6.35 13.34 -22.91
C ALA A 250 6.45 13.79 -24.38
N CYS A 251 6.66 12.85 -25.31
CA CYS A 251 6.74 13.12 -26.75
C CYS A 251 5.37 13.47 -27.36
N ASP A 252 4.33 12.70 -27.05
CA ASP A 252 2.98 12.90 -27.58
C ASP A 252 1.89 12.77 -26.49
N PRO A 253 1.78 13.77 -25.61
CA PRO A 253 0.82 13.72 -24.51
C PRO A 253 -0.63 13.67 -24.98
N LYS A 254 -0.94 14.23 -26.17
CA LYS A 254 -2.31 14.34 -26.66
C LYS A 254 -2.91 12.99 -27.03
N HIS A 255 -2.10 12.08 -27.55
CA HIS A 255 -2.57 10.74 -27.92
C HIS A 255 -2.29 9.72 -26.82
N VAL A 256 -1.11 9.81 -26.19
CA VAL A 256 -0.70 8.82 -25.19
C VAL A 256 -1.52 8.93 -23.91
N MET A 257 -1.68 10.13 -23.35
CA MET A 257 -2.39 10.31 -22.06
C MET A 257 -3.83 9.80 -22.10
N PRO A 258 -4.69 10.21 -23.06
CA PRO A 258 -6.05 9.69 -23.10
C PRO A 258 -6.09 8.18 -23.32
N SER A 259 -5.20 7.64 -24.16
CA SER A 259 -5.16 6.20 -24.45
C SER A 259 -4.82 5.38 -23.21
N ILE A 260 -3.78 5.75 -22.46
CA ILE A 260 -3.37 4.99 -21.26
C ILE A 260 -4.38 5.17 -20.13
N ILE A 261 -4.98 6.35 -19.96
CA ILE A 261 -5.99 6.61 -18.93
C ILE A 261 -7.24 5.77 -19.19
N VAL A 262 -7.76 5.80 -20.41
CA VAL A 262 -8.95 5.01 -20.77
C VAL A 262 -8.64 3.52 -20.69
N GLY A 263 -7.49 3.09 -21.22
CA GLY A 263 -7.06 1.69 -21.15
C GLY A 263 -6.97 1.18 -19.71
N SER A 264 -6.32 1.94 -18.82
CA SER A 264 -6.21 1.60 -17.40
C SER A 264 -7.54 1.66 -16.67
N SER A 265 -8.47 2.53 -17.08
CA SER A 265 -9.82 2.60 -16.51
C SER A 265 -10.65 1.35 -16.83
N VAL A 266 -10.47 0.79 -18.04
CA VAL A 266 -11.19 -0.39 -18.51
C VAL A 266 -10.63 -1.70 -17.92
N ALA A 267 -9.32 -1.74 -17.67
CA ALA A 267 -8.61 -2.90 -17.12
C ALA A 267 -8.94 -3.15 -15.64
#